data_AF-A0A942I656-F1
#
_entry.id   AF-A0A942I656-F1
#
_cell.length_a   1.000
_cell.length_b   1.000
_cell.length_c   1.000
_cell.angle_alpha   90.00
_cell.angle_beta   90.00
_cell.angle_gamma   90.00
#
_symmetry.space_group_name_H-M   'P 1'
#
loop_
_entity.id
_entity.type
_entity.pdbx_description
1 polymer ?
#
loop_
_entity_poly.entity_id
_entity_poly.type
_entity_poly.pdbx_seq_one_letter_code
_entity_poly.pdbx_strand_id
1 'polypeptide(L)'
;MTLITTTLYALPLTMIWFALWVNVSRHRAALSCSIGDADDKNLLQVIRRHGNFIEWVPFVLLLMVLAEAQGADAQWLHAAGILLVLGRIVHPFGLAIHNAGHPLRYLGNGSNMLAVLILLIPLVRIVTGL
;
A
#
# COMPACT_ATOMS: atom_id res chain seq x y z
N MET A 1 -6.92 -24.46 -4.11
CA MET A 1 -7.66 -23.18 -4.17
C MET A 1 -6.80 -22.14 -4.86
N THR A 2 -7.36 -21.38 -5.80
CA THR A 2 -6.64 -20.38 -6.60
C THR A 2 -6.90 -18.98 -6.07
N LEU A 3 -5.85 -18.18 -5.84
CA LEU A 3 -5.92 -16.81 -5.29
C LEU A 3 -6.08 -15.75 -6.38
N ILE A 4 -7.06 -15.91 -7.27
CA ILE A 4 -7.18 -15.09 -8.50
C ILE A 4 -7.49 -13.64 -8.13
N THR A 5 -8.37 -13.41 -7.15
CA THR A 5 -8.78 -12.05 -6.78
C THR A 5 -7.63 -11.29 -6.13
N THR A 6 -6.92 -11.91 -5.19
CA THR A 6 -5.74 -11.26 -4.60
C THR A 6 -4.64 -11.03 -5.64
N THR A 7 -4.43 -11.98 -6.56
CA THR A 7 -3.45 -11.84 -7.65
C THR A 7 -3.77 -10.64 -8.54
N LEU A 8 -5.04 -10.41 -8.87
CA LEU A 8 -5.51 -9.27 -9.67
C LEU A 8 -5.02 -7.92 -9.10
N TYR A 9 -5.05 -7.77 -7.77
CA TYR A 9 -4.60 -6.53 -7.10
C TYR A 9 -3.09 -6.53 -6.82
N ALA A 10 -2.50 -7.69 -6.53
CA ALA A 10 -1.06 -7.81 -6.27
C ALA A 10 -0.20 -7.39 -7.47
N LEU A 11 -0.65 -7.68 -8.70
CA LEU A 11 0.07 -7.32 -9.94
C LEU A 11 0.31 -5.81 -10.08
N PRO A 12 -0.71 -4.93 -10.14
CA PRO A 12 -0.50 -3.49 -10.27
C PRO A 12 0.23 -2.90 -9.05
N LEU A 13 -0.02 -3.41 -7.84
CA LEU A 13 0.66 -2.95 -6.63
C LEU A 13 2.17 -3.25 -6.70
N THR A 14 2.55 -4.42 -7.19
CA THR A 14 3.96 -4.78 -7.39
C THR A 14 4.64 -3.86 -8.41
N MET A 15 3.94 -3.47 -9.48
CA MET A 15 4.46 -2.50 -10.44
C MET A 15 4.70 -1.12 -9.81
N ILE A 16 3.78 -0.65 -8.96
CA ILE A 16 3.96 0.60 -8.20
C ILE A 16 5.15 0.48 -7.25
N TRP A 17 5.29 -0.65 -6.55
CA TRP A 17 6.41 -0.91 -5.66
C TRP A 17 7.76 -0.80 -6.39
N PHE A 18 7.90 -1.44 -7.55
CA PHE A 18 9.10 -1.35 -8.37
C PHE A 18 9.42 0.08 -8.78
N ALA A 19 8.41 0.85 -9.23
CA ALA A 19 8.61 2.25 -9.60
C ALA A 19 9.11 3.10 -8.42
N LEU A 20 8.54 2.91 -7.22
CA LEU A 20 8.98 3.61 -6.01
C LEU A 20 10.40 3.21 -5.58
N TRP A 21 10.71 1.91 -5.66
CA TRP A 21 12.05 1.40 -5.33
C TRP A 21 13.12 1.95 -6.28
N VAL A 22 12.88 1.91 -7.59
CA VAL A 22 13.77 2.48 -8.60
C VAL A 22 13.99 3.98 -8.34
N ASN A 23 12.94 4.70 -7.94
CA ASN A 23 13.05 6.13 -7.65
C ASN A 23 13.98 6.41 -6.45
N VAL A 24 13.88 5.63 -5.36
CA VAL A 24 14.81 5.71 -4.22
C VAL A 24 16.24 5.41 -4.67
N SER A 25 16.44 4.30 -5.39
CA SER A 25 17.77 3.87 -5.86
C SER A 25 18.43 4.91 -6.77
N ARG A 26 17.68 5.54 -7.67
CA ARG A 26 18.18 6.61 -8.55
C ARG A 26 18.63 7.85 -7.77
N HIS A 27 17.85 8.29 -6.78
CA HIS A 27 18.22 9.45 -5.95
C HIS A 27 19.45 9.15 -5.08
N ARG A 28 19.54 7.95 -4.51
CA ARG A 28 20.73 7.50 -3.77
C ARG A 28 21.99 7.50 -4.62
N ALA A 29 21.90 6.97 -5.83
CA ALA A 29 23.02 6.95 -6.76
C ALA A 29 23.45 8.37 -7.16
N ALA A 30 22.50 9.26 -7.46
CA ALA A 30 22.79 10.65 -7.82
C ALA A 30 23.48 11.43 -6.69
N LEU A 31 23.12 11.16 -5.44
CA LEU A 31 23.70 11.81 -4.25
C LEU A 31 24.91 11.07 -3.67
N SER A 32 25.36 9.97 -4.30
CA SER A 32 26.39 9.06 -3.74
C SER A 32 26.10 8.64 -2.29
N CYS A 33 24.83 8.48 -1.95
CA CYS A 33 24.35 8.22 -0.59
C CYS A 33 24.01 6.73 -0.42
N SER A 34 24.83 6.01 0.33
CA SER A 34 24.57 4.59 0.63
C SER A 34 23.45 4.40 1.66
N ILE A 35 23.51 5.12 2.79
CA ILE A 35 22.57 5.02 3.91
C ILE A 35 22.13 6.42 4.33
N GLY A 36 20.88 6.54 4.81
CA GLY A 36 20.29 7.83 5.20
C GLY A 36 19.70 8.57 4.01
N ASP A 37 19.62 9.89 4.10
CA ASP A 37 19.01 10.79 3.12
C ASP A 37 19.98 11.90 2.64
N ALA A 38 21.25 11.86 3.07
CA ALA A 38 22.28 12.84 2.73
C ALA A 38 21.87 14.31 2.98
N ASP A 39 21.01 14.56 3.96
CA ASP A 39 20.39 15.87 4.25
C ASP A 39 19.61 16.46 3.06
N ASP A 40 19.28 15.63 2.06
CA ASP A 40 18.47 16.00 0.90
C ASP A 40 16.99 15.69 1.16
N LYS A 41 16.19 16.75 1.25
CA LYS A 41 14.75 16.66 1.53
C LYS A 41 13.98 15.88 0.46
N ASN A 42 14.43 15.89 -0.80
CA ASN A 42 13.80 15.13 -1.87
C ASN A 42 14.08 13.63 -1.71
N LEU A 43 15.32 13.25 -1.37
CA LEU A 43 15.65 11.86 -1.07
C LEU A 43 14.85 11.36 0.14
N LEU A 44 14.73 12.16 1.21
CA LEU A 44 13.88 11.84 2.35
C LEU A 44 12.41 11.60 1.94
N GLN A 45 11.85 12.49 1.10
CA GLN A 45 10.49 12.36 0.61
C GLN A 45 10.27 11.08 -0.19
N VAL A 46 11.19 10.76 -1.12
CA VAL A 46 11.10 9.56 -1.96
C VAL A 46 11.24 8.30 -1.10
N ILE A 47 12.14 8.30 -0.12
CA ILE A 47 12.26 7.21 0.88
C ILE A 47 10.95 7.03 1.64
N ARG A 48 10.32 8.09 2.15
CA ARG A 48 9.05 7.97 2.89
C ARG A 48 7.88 7.56 2.01
N ARG A 49 7.85 7.92 0.72
CA ARG A 49 6.86 7.41 -0.24
C ARG A 49 6.97 5.89 -0.40
N HIS A 50 8.18 5.37 -0.57
CA HIS A 50 8.43 3.92 -0.64
C HIS A 50 8.16 3.23 0.70
N GLY A 51 8.62 3.81 1.81
CA GLY A 51 8.40 3.32 3.17
C GLY A 51 6.91 3.16 3.50
N ASN A 52 6.10 4.18 3.25
CA ASN A 52 4.65 4.08 3.49
C ASN A 52 3.97 3.02 2.61
N PHE A 53 4.47 2.79 1.39
CA PHE A 53 3.97 1.71 0.56
C PHE A 53 4.24 0.35 1.20
N ILE A 54 5.49 0.07 1.61
CA ILE A 54 5.87 -1.24 2.16
C ILE A 54 5.31 -1.48 3.57
N GLU A 55 5.04 -0.43 4.34
CA GLU A 55 4.39 -0.52 5.66
C GLU A 55 2.95 -1.07 5.55
N TRP A 56 2.23 -0.80 4.46
CA TRP A 56 0.80 -1.08 4.35
C TRP A 56 0.44 -2.14 3.32
N VAL A 57 1.00 -2.06 2.11
CA VAL A 57 0.55 -2.87 0.99
C VAL A 57 0.79 -4.37 1.20
N PRO A 58 1.98 -4.82 1.63
CA PRO A 58 2.20 -6.23 1.94
C PRO A 58 1.28 -6.75 3.05
N PHE A 59 1.02 -5.92 4.07
CA PHE A 59 0.13 -6.28 5.17
C PHE A 59 -1.31 -6.49 4.69
N VAL A 60 -1.84 -5.57 3.89
CA VAL A 60 -3.21 -5.71 3.36
C VAL A 60 -3.30 -6.89 2.37
N LEU A 61 -2.30 -7.09 1.52
CA LEU A 61 -2.24 -8.26 0.63
C LEU A 61 -2.20 -9.58 1.41
N LEU A 62 -1.48 -9.64 2.53
CA LEU A 62 -1.49 -10.80 3.42
C LEU A 62 -2.90 -11.07 3.96
N LEU A 63 -3.62 -10.04 4.40
CA LEU A 63 -5.01 -10.19 4.85
C LEU A 63 -5.95 -10.63 3.73
N MET A 64 -5.75 -10.14 2.50
CA MET A 64 -6.49 -10.60 1.32
C MET A 64 -6.23 -12.08 1.03
N VAL A 65 -4.95 -12.51 1.05
CA VAL A 65 -4.59 -13.93 0.89
C VAL A 65 -5.28 -14.78 1.97
N LEU A 66 -5.24 -14.37 3.24
CA LEU A 66 -5.89 -15.10 4.33
C LEU A 66 -7.41 -15.17 4.16
N ALA A 67 -8.04 -14.08 3.72
CA ALA A 67 -9.48 -14.04 3.51
C ALA A 67 -9.89 -14.94 2.33
N GLU A 68 -9.22 -14.84 1.19
CA GLU A 68 -9.49 -15.67 0.01
C GLU A 68 -9.18 -17.15 0.31
N ALA A 69 -8.08 -17.44 1.03
CA ALA A 69 -7.71 -18.77 1.52
C ALA A 69 -8.77 -19.47 2.35
N GLN A 70 -9.56 -18.70 3.08
CA GLN A 70 -10.61 -19.21 3.94
C GLN A 70 -12.00 -19.12 3.31
N GLY A 71 -12.09 -18.77 2.02
CA GLY A 71 -13.36 -18.74 1.29
C GLY A 71 -14.23 -17.52 1.57
N ALA A 72 -13.64 -16.39 1.99
CA ALA A 72 -14.38 -15.14 2.10
C ALA A 72 -14.97 -14.71 0.76
N ASP A 73 -16.16 -14.10 0.79
CA ASP A 73 -16.82 -13.60 -0.43
C ASP A 73 -15.92 -12.62 -1.19
N ALA A 74 -15.88 -12.79 -2.52
CA ALA A 74 -15.07 -11.95 -3.42
C ALA A 74 -15.38 -10.44 -3.28
N GLN A 75 -16.59 -10.08 -2.84
CA GLN A 75 -16.98 -8.68 -2.61
C GLN A 75 -16.08 -7.98 -1.58
N TRP A 76 -15.72 -8.65 -0.48
CA TRP A 76 -14.81 -8.10 0.53
C TRP A 76 -13.42 -7.84 -0.04
N LEU A 77 -12.93 -8.79 -0.84
CA LEU A 77 -11.63 -8.72 -1.50
C LEU A 77 -11.59 -7.59 -2.54
N HIS A 78 -12.64 -7.45 -3.36
CA HIS A 78 -12.72 -6.38 -4.35
C HIS A 78 -12.80 -5.00 -3.70
N ALA A 79 -13.61 -4.84 -2.64
CA ALA A 79 -13.71 -3.59 -1.90
C ALA A 79 -12.35 -3.17 -1.32
N ALA A 80 -11.67 -4.08 -0.61
CA ALA A 80 -10.36 -3.83 -0.04
C ALA A 80 -9.28 -3.57 -1.11
N GLY A 81 -9.25 -4.39 -2.17
CA GLY A 81 -8.29 -4.29 -3.26
C GLY A 81 -8.40 -2.99 -4.05
N ILE A 82 -9.63 -2.54 -4.37
CA ILE A 82 -9.88 -1.26 -5.05
C ILE A 82 -9.41 -0.10 -4.19
N LEU A 83 -9.76 -0.09 -2.90
CA LEU A 83 -9.33 0.97 -1.97
C LEU A 83 -7.81 1.02 -1.82
N LEU A 84 -7.16 -0.14 -1.79
CA LEU A 84 -5.71 -0.25 -1.72
C LEU A 84 -5.06 0.33 -2.99
N VAL A 85 -5.50 -0.08 -4.19
CA VAL A 85 -4.94 0.42 -5.45
C VAL A 85 -5.18 1.92 -5.63
N LEU A 86 -6.41 2.39 -5.44
CA LEU A 86 -6.74 3.82 -5.57
C LEU A 86 -5.96 4.67 -4.58
N GLY A 87 -5.85 4.21 -3.32
CA GLY A 87 -5.03 4.86 -2.31
C GLY A 87 -3.58 5.04 -2.76
N ARG A 88 -3.00 4.02 -3.41
CA ARG A 88 -1.59 4.02 -3.83
C ARG A 88 -1.33 4.81 -5.10
N ILE A 89 -2.33 4.96 -5.98
CA ILE A 89 -2.23 5.84 -7.14
C ILE A 89 -2.35 7.30 -6.72
N VAL A 90 -3.23 7.61 -5.76
CA VAL A 90 -3.52 8.97 -5.33
C VAL A 90 -2.47 9.52 -4.35
N HIS A 91 -1.92 8.67 -3.48
CA HIS A 91 -1.00 9.07 -2.40
C HIS A 91 0.30 9.79 -2.86
N PRO A 92 0.99 9.38 -3.95
CA PRO A 92 2.18 10.07 -4.44
C PRO A 92 1.95 11.53 -4.81
N PHE A 93 0.74 11.89 -5.27
CA PHE A 93 0.36 13.27 -5.59
C PHE A 93 0.06 14.10 -4.33
N GLY A 94 -0.25 13.46 -3.20
CA GLY A 94 -0.53 14.11 -1.93
C GLY A 94 0.66 14.34 -1.01
N LEU A 95 1.73 13.56 -1.16
CA LEU A 95 2.89 13.66 -0.28
C LEU A 95 3.86 14.73 -0.80
N ALA A 96 3.68 16.00 -0.40
CA ALA A 96 4.57 17.13 -0.72
C ALA A 96 5.32 17.63 0.52
N ILE A 97 6.62 17.90 0.42
CA ILE A 97 7.50 18.34 1.54
C ILE A 97 6.98 19.60 2.24
N HIS A 98 6.29 20.49 1.51
CA HIS A 98 5.78 21.75 2.02
C HIS A 98 4.30 21.73 2.45
N ASN A 99 3.63 20.57 2.42
CA ASN A 99 2.22 20.49 2.79
C ASN A 99 1.89 19.20 3.55
N ALA A 100 2.22 19.19 4.85
CA ALA A 100 1.91 18.08 5.75
C ALA A 100 0.40 17.82 5.90
N GLY A 101 -0.43 18.84 5.67
CA GLY A 101 -1.89 18.78 5.75
C GLY A 101 -2.60 18.42 4.45
N HIS A 102 -1.89 17.98 3.41
CA HIS A 102 -2.52 17.75 2.11
C HIS A 102 -3.61 16.65 2.20
N PRO A 103 -4.88 16.94 1.81
CA PRO A 103 -6.00 16.02 1.99
C PRO A 103 -5.78 14.65 1.32
N LEU A 104 -5.06 14.61 0.20
CA LEU A 104 -4.65 13.38 -0.50
C LEU A 104 -3.73 12.45 0.33
N ARG A 105 -2.97 12.99 1.31
CA ARG A 105 -2.19 12.17 2.26
C ARG A 105 -3.11 11.44 3.24
N TYR A 106 -4.13 12.13 3.74
CA TYR A 106 -5.14 11.52 4.62
C TYR A 106 -6.02 10.52 3.88
N LEU A 107 -6.39 10.81 2.64
CA LEU A 107 -7.14 9.87 1.79
C LEU A 107 -6.31 8.62 1.48
N GLY A 108 -5.03 8.79 1.14
CA GLY A 108 -4.15 7.66 0.85
C GLY A 108 -3.84 6.79 2.06
N ASN A 109 -3.70 7.36 3.27
CA ASN A 109 -3.49 6.56 4.48
C ASN A 109 -4.81 5.96 5.01
N GLY A 110 -5.89 6.74 4.95
CA GLY A 110 -7.24 6.35 5.35
C GLY A 110 -7.80 5.20 4.50
N SER A 111 -7.46 5.14 3.21
CA SER A 111 -7.90 4.02 2.36
C SER A 111 -7.30 2.68 2.80
N ASN A 112 -6.07 2.63 3.30
CA ASN A 112 -5.48 1.38 3.81
C ASN A 112 -6.11 0.96 5.14
N MET A 113 -6.34 1.92 6.04
CA MET A 113 -7.05 1.64 7.30
C MET A 113 -8.45 1.08 6.99
N LEU A 114 -9.17 1.69 6.04
CA LEU A 114 -10.48 1.22 5.63
C LEU A 114 -10.40 -0.19 5.00
N ALA A 115 -9.43 -0.44 4.13
CA ALA A 115 -9.22 -1.76 3.54
C ALA A 115 -8.96 -2.85 4.61
N VAL A 116 -8.16 -2.54 5.64
CA VAL A 116 -7.94 -3.44 6.77
C VAL A 116 -9.24 -3.71 7.53
N LEU A 117 -10.01 -2.67 7.85
CA LEU A 117 -11.29 -2.80 8.56
C LEU A 117 -12.30 -3.64 7.76
N ILE A 118 -12.33 -3.46 6.43
CA ILE A 118 -13.17 -4.26 5.53
C ILE A 118 -12.77 -5.72 5.57
N LEU A 119 -11.47 -6.05 5.54
CA LEU A 119 -10.98 -7.43 5.60
C LEU A 119 -11.13 -8.06 6.99
N LEU A 120 -11.14 -7.25 8.05
CA LEU A 120 -11.33 -7.74 9.41
C LEU A 120 -12.72 -8.39 9.58
N ILE A 121 -13.75 -7.86 8.94
CA ILE A 121 -15.14 -8.36 9.05
C ILE A 121 -15.26 -9.84 8.61
N PRO A 122 -14.92 -10.23 7.36
CA PRO A 122 -15.01 -11.61 6.94
C PRO A 122 -14.06 -12.52 7.72
N LEU A 123 -12.84 -12.05 8.04
CA LEU A 123 -11.88 -12.84 8.82
C LEU A 123 -12.40 -13.17 10.23
N VAL A 124 -13.01 -12.20 10.91
CA VAL A 124 -13.62 -12.44 12.23
C VAL A 124 -14.80 -13.40 12.10
N ARG A 125 -15.71 -13.19 11.13
CA ARG A 125 -16.86 -14.09 10.90
C ARG A 125 -16.44 -15.53 10.69
N ILE A 126 -15.42 -15.74 9.87
CA ILE A 126 -14.85 -17.07 9.58
C ILE A 126 -14.34 -17.74 10.87
N VAL A 127 -13.62 -17.00 11.72
CA VAL A 127 -13.04 -17.54 12.95
C VAL A 127 -14.10 -17.78 14.03
N THR A 128 -15.11 -16.92 14.14
CA THR A 128 -16.13 -17.01 15.18
C THR A 128 -17.35 -17.84 14.79
N GLY A 129 -17.51 -18.17 13.51
CA GLY A 129 -18.71 -18.84 12.98
C GLY A 129 -19.97 -17.98 13.04
N LEU A 130 -19.80 -16.64 13.09
CA LEU A 130 -20.89 -15.65 13.14
C LEU A 130 -21.33 -15.21 11.74
#